data_AF-A0A7K2JLT9-F1
#
_entry.id   AF-A0A7K2JLT9-F1
#
_cell.length_a   1.000
_cell.length_b   1.000
_cell.length_c   1.000
_cell.angle_alpha   90.00
_cell.angle_beta   90.00
_cell.angle_gamma   90.00
#
_symmetry.space_group_name_H-M   'P 1'
#
loop_
_entity.id
_entity.type
_entity.pdbx_description
1 polymer ?
#
loop_
_entity_poly.entity_id
_entity_poly.type
_entity_poly.pdbx_seq_one_letter_code
_entity_poly.pdbx_strand_id
1 'polypeptide(L)' 'MTTPVQFTTFDGGTIDVDYIGNWVDIHLRAPNGRTVATVEMSVDDANHLIRQLEGCTPDEAEERYIEGYSDGYEAA' A
#
# COMPACT_ATOMS: atom_id res chain seq x y z
N MET A 1 -14.52 -10.60 -12.44
CA MET A 1 -14.56 -9.53 -11.44
C MET A 1 -13.45 -9.84 -10.46
N THR A 2 -12.35 -9.10 -10.53
CA THR A 2 -11.27 -9.18 -9.53
C THR A 2 -11.78 -8.51 -8.26
N THR A 3 -11.62 -9.15 -7.12
CA THR A 3 -12.02 -8.61 -5.83
C THR A 3 -11.09 -7.43 -5.49
N PRO A 4 -11.60 -6.24 -5.13
CA PRO A 4 -10.76 -5.13 -4.69
C PRO A 4 -9.91 -5.57 -3.50
N VAL A 5 -8.62 -5.23 -3.50
CA VAL A 5 -7.75 -5.47 -2.35
C VAL A 5 -7.97 -4.33 -1.37
N GLN A 6 -8.25 -4.65 -0.11
CA GLN A 6 -8.52 -3.65 0.93
C GLN A 6 -7.44 -3.70 2.00
N PHE A 7 -6.93 -2.52 2.38
CA PHE A 7 -5.99 -2.31 3.47
C PHE A 7 -6.59 -1.38 4.52
N THR A 8 -6.09 -1.45 5.75
CA THR A 8 -6.50 -0.58 6.87
C THR A 8 -5.43 0.48 7.10
N THR A 9 -5.83 1.74 7.21
CA THR A 9 -4.91 2.84 7.56
C THR A 9 -4.71 2.94 9.07
N PHE A 10 -3.61 3.56 9.50
CA PHE A 10 -3.27 3.71 10.93
C PHE A 10 -4.34 4.44 11.76
N ASP A 11 -5.15 5.30 11.14
CA ASP A 11 -6.24 6.05 11.77
C ASP A 11 -7.58 5.28 11.77
N GLY A 12 -7.60 4.04 11.29
CA GLY A 12 -8.78 3.18 11.23
C GLY A 12 -9.66 3.38 9.98
N GLY A 13 -9.16 4.10 8.99
CA GLY A 13 -9.75 4.17 7.65
C GLY A 13 -9.41 2.95 6.79
N THR A 14 -9.79 3.01 5.51
CA THR A 14 -9.48 1.94 4.55
C THR A 14 -8.92 2.49 3.24
N ILE A 15 -8.12 1.66 2.59
CA ILE A 15 -7.60 1.85 1.24
C ILE A 15 -8.18 0.73 0.39
N ASP A 16 -9.12 1.04 -0.50
CA ASP A 16 -9.59 0.06 -1.48
C ASP A 16 -8.78 0.23 -2.77
N VAL A 17 -8.30 -0.87 -3.33
CA VAL A 17 -7.38 -0.89 -4.46
C VAL A 17 -7.95 -1.77 -5.57
N ASP A 18 -8.20 -1.15 -6.70
CA ASP A 18 -8.68 -1.80 -7.92
C ASP A 18 -7.61 -1.74 -9.01
N TYR A 19 -7.08 -2.91 -9.39
CA TYR A 19 -6.08 -3.04 -10.44
C TYR A 19 -6.74 -3.12 -11.81
N ILE A 20 -6.46 -2.15 -12.68
CA ILE A 20 -7.02 -2.01 -14.02
C ILE A 20 -5.88 -2.01 -15.04
N GLY A 21 -5.42 -3.20 -15.41
CA GLY A 21 -4.29 -3.37 -16.33
C GLY A 21 -2.99 -2.85 -15.71
N ASN A 22 -2.44 -1.76 -16.27
CA ASN A 22 -1.21 -1.12 -15.78
C ASN A 22 -1.48 0.09 -14.86
N TRP A 23 -2.75 0.34 -14.54
CA TRP A 23 -3.20 1.43 -13.67
C TRP A 23 -3.89 0.87 -12.44
N VAL A 24 -3.93 1.69 -11.40
CA VAL A 24 -4.55 1.36 -10.12
C VAL A 24 -5.45 2.51 -9.71
N ASP A 25 -6.71 2.18 -9.44
CA ASP A 25 -7.63 3.07 -8.74
C ASP A 25 -7.51 2.81 -7.24
N ILE A 26 -7.19 3.86 -6.49
CA ILE A 26 -7.13 3.85 -5.03
C ILE A 26 -8.27 4.71 -4.49
N HIS A 27 -9.11 4.11 -3.65
CA HIS A 27 -10.14 4.82 -2.88
C HIS A 27 -9.74 4.89 -1.41
N LEU A 28 -9.47 6.10 -0.93
CA LEU A 28 -9.20 6.35 0.49
C LEU A 28 -10.51 6.65 1.21
N ARG A 29 -10.80 5.92 2.28
CA ARG A 29 -11.98 6.11 3.12
C ARG A 29 -11.58 6.46 4.54
N ALA A 30 -12.26 7.45 5.10
CA ALA A 30 -12.16 7.77 6.52
C ALA A 30 -12.75 6.61 7.36
N PRO A 31 -12.46 6.56 8.68
CA PRO A 31 -12.99 5.51 9.58
C PRO A 31 -14.52 5.39 9.60
N ASN A 32 -15.23 6.45 9.19
CA ASN A 32 -16.69 6.45 9.06
C ASN A 32 -17.20 5.92 7.70
N GLY A 33 -16.31 5.37 6.86
CA GLY A 33 -16.61 4.81 5.53
C GLY A 33 -16.75 5.84 4.41
N ARG A 34 -16.66 7.15 4.71
CA ARG A 34 -16.76 8.21 3.69
C ARG A 34 -15.50 8.24 2.83
N THR A 35 -15.66 8.23 1.51
CA THR A 35 -14.55 8.47 0.58
C THR A 35 -13.99 9.87 0.80
N VAL A 36 -12.69 9.94 1.06
CA VAL A 36 -11.92 11.18 1.22
C VAL A 36 -11.28 11.57 -0.10
N ALA A 37 -10.72 10.60 -0.80
CA ALA A 37 -10.06 10.80 -2.09
C ALA A 37 -10.19 9.55 -2.96
N THR A 38 -10.08 9.76 -4.27
CA THR A 38 -9.90 8.70 -5.25
C THR A 38 -8.80 9.14 -6.19
N VAL A 39 -7.85 8.25 -6.44
CA VAL A 39 -6.66 8.56 -7.24
C VAL A 39 -6.41 7.40 -8.20
N GLU A 40 -6.27 7.72 -9.47
CA GLU A 40 -5.76 6.80 -10.48
C GLU A 40 -4.25 7.04 -10.60
N MET A 41 -3.43 5.99 -10.50
CA MET A 41 -1.98 6.09 -10.63
C MET A 41 -1.35 4.81 -11.17
N SER A 42 -0.05 4.88 -11.46
CA SER A 42 0.70 3.70 -11.88
C SER A 42 0.75 2.65 -10.76
N VAL A 43 0.92 1.38 -11.12
CA VAL A 43 1.07 0.28 -10.16
C VAL A 43 2.23 0.52 -9.19
N ASP A 44 3.35 1.06 -9.67
CA ASP A 44 4.55 1.30 -8.85
C ASP A 44 4.31 2.40 -7.81
N ASP A 45 3.68 3.51 -8.22
CA ASP A 45 3.33 4.61 -7.31
C ASP A 45 2.28 4.17 -6.28
N ALA A 46 1.30 3.38 -6.71
CA ALA A 46 0.26 2.83 -5.84
C ALA A 46 0.86 1.97 -4.72
N ASN A 47 1.75 1.05 -5.08
CA ASN A 47 2.44 0.20 -4.12
C ASN A 47 3.29 1.02 -3.13
N HIS A 48 3.94 2.08 -3.60
CA HIS A 48 4.71 2.96 -2.74
C HIS A 48 3.80 3.71 -1.75
N LEU A 49 2.65 4.21 -2.21
CA LEU A 49 1.69 4.93 -1.37
C LEU A 49 1.05 4.03 -0.31
N ILE A 50 0.60 2.82 -0.69
CA ILE A 50 -0.04 1.87 0.24
C ILE A 50 0.90 1.56 1.41
N ARG A 51 2.20 1.34 1.14
CA ARG A 51 3.21 1.08 2.19
C ARG A 51 3.34 2.24 3.19
N GLN A 52 3.24 3.48 2.72
CA GLN A 52 3.26 4.65 3.61
C GLN A 52 1.97 4.75 4.45
N LEU A 53 0.82 4.41 3.85
CA LEU A 53 -0.50 4.60 4.47
C LEU A 53 -0.92 3.47 5.43
N GLU A 54 -0.42 2.25 5.25
CA GLU A 54 -0.57 1.16 6.23
C GLU A 54 0.12 1.47 7.56
N GLY A 55 0.91 2.54 7.63
CA GLY A 55 1.51 3.01 8.88
C GLY A 55 2.70 2.17 9.33
N CYS A 56 3.38 1.47 8.41
CA CYS A 56 4.69 0.92 8.72
C CYS A 56 5.65 2.09 8.90
N THR A 57 6.15 2.31 10.12
CA THR A 57 7.26 3.25 10.32
C THR A 57 8.47 2.77 9.51
N PRO A 58 9.37 3.67 9.07
CA PRO A 58 10.61 3.26 8.39
C PRO A 58 11.38 2.18 9.17
N ASP A 59 11.37 2.26 10.50
CA ASP A 59 12.02 1.31 11.39
C ASP A 59 11.32 -0.07 11.41
N GLU A 60 9.97 -0.12 11.38
CA GLU A 60 9.21 -1.38 11.26
C GLU A 60 9.35 -2.02 9.87
N ALA A 61 9.65 -1.23 8.84
CA ALA A 61 9.90 -1.73 7.49
C ALA A 61 11.27 -2.42 7.37
N GLU A 62 12.30 -1.92 8.07
CA GLU A 62 13.64 -2.53 8.09
C GLU A 62 13.65 -3.89 8.81
N GLU A 63 12.99 -4.04 9.96
CA GLU A 63 12.93 -5.33 10.68
C GLU A 63 12.24 -6.44 9.87
N ARG A 64 11.16 -6.12 9.13
CA ARG A 64 10.45 -7.10 8.28
C ARG A 64 11.20 -7.47 7.00
N TYR A 65 12.13 -6.64 6.53
CA TYR A 65 12.91 -6.93 5.31
C TYR A 65 14.17 -7.74 5.58
N ILE A 66 14.73 -7.74 6.80
CA ILE A 66 15.89 -8.58 7.15
C ILE A 66 15.54 -10.09 7.10
N GLU A 67 14.32 -10.48 7.47
CA GLU A 67 13.89 -11.89 7.38
C GLU A 67 13.44 -12.33 5.98
N GLY A 68 13.19 -11.39 5.06
CA GLY A 68 12.70 -11.67 3.70
C GLY A 68 13.74 -11.58 2.59
N TYR A 69 14.91 -10.98 2.86
CA TYR A 69 16.00 -10.75 1.90
C TYR A 69 17.33 -11.38 2.37
N SER A 70 17.32 -12.65 2.75
CA SER A 70 18.57 -13.44 2.75
C SER A 70 18.83 -14.00 1.35
N ASP A 71 19.06 -13.12 0.37
CA ASP A 71 19.86 -13.51 -0.79
C ASP A 71 20.51 -12.29 -1.44
N GLY A 72 21.79 -12.12 -1.11
CA GLY A 72 22.79 -11.85 -2.15
C GLY A 72 23.14 -10.40 -2.49
N TYR A 73 23.20 -9.47 -1.53
CA TYR A 73 23.95 -8.22 -1.76
C TYR A 73 25.33 -8.29 -1.10
N GLU A 74 26.29 -8.94 -1.77
CA GLU A 74 27.71 -8.64 -1.57
C GLU A 74 27.99 -7.29 -2.24
N ALA A 75 28.20 -6.24 -1.44
CA ALA A 75 28.76 -5.00 -1.94
C ALA A 75 30.29 -5.14 -2.00
N ALA A 76 30.80 -5.10 -3.23
CA ALA A 76 32.21 -4.84 -3.57
C ALA A 76 32.64 -3.42 -3.20
#